data_AF-A0A1I7UQE6-F1
#
_entry.id   AF-A0A1I7UQE6-F1
#
_cell.length_a   1.000
_cell.length_b   1.000
_cell.length_c   1.000
_cell.angle_alpha   90.00
_cell.angle_beta   90.00
_cell.angle_gamma   90.00
#
_symmetry.space_group_name_H-M   'P 1'
#
loop_
_entity.id
_entity.type
_entity.pdbx_description
1 polymer ?
#
loop_
_entity_poly.entity_id
_entity_poly.type
_entity_poly.pdbx_seq_one_letter_code
_entity_poly.pdbx_strand_id
1 'polypeptide(L)'
;MIALEWLPGGTLADYFLYKIREKEDSDRSPIQLKDMLSILYQVSQALKYIHSRLDEFGQELTHGRILTRNVLISEPDLKKCEVKLGDFGEAPSGLEYSTPIVAYMPPEILCCAERIPPHRPENDVWMFGVFIWECLTLGAQPHFRKSVEDIKKSFRLPDRGLSCPPTCPLDVWTLVIDCLSDPHVRPRFASTTNASIPTRLSELHHIVSPALFLYPIPNQSVCTCTEHHCQSIPQY
;
A
#
# COMPACT_ATOMS: atom_id res chain seq x y z
N MET A 1 -13.34 25.60 -6.27
CA MET A 1 -12.94 24.67 -7.35
C MET A 1 -11.43 24.60 -7.30
N ILE A 2 -10.87 23.42 -7.03
CA ILE A 2 -9.42 23.20 -7.07
C ILE A 2 -9.13 22.54 -8.42
N ALA A 3 -8.34 23.19 -9.26
CA ALA A 3 -7.86 22.60 -10.51
C ALA A 3 -6.57 21.84 -10.22
N LEU A 4 -6.58 20.53 -10.47
CA LEU A 4 -5.41 19.67 -10.35
C LEU A 4 -4.92 19.27 -11.74
N GLU A 5 -3.64 18.95 -11.83
CA GLU A 5 -3.06 18.37 -13.03
C GLU A 5 -3.74 17.04 -13.37
N TRP A 6 -4.05 16.83 -14.64
CA TRP A 6 -4.63 15.60 -15.14
C TRP A 6 -3.54 14.66 -15.65
N LEU A 7 -3.50 13.43 -15.13
CA LEU A 7 -2.57 12.39 -15.57
C LEU A 7 -3.34 11.37 -16.44
N PRO A 8 -2.94 11.16 -17.71
CA PRO A 8 -3.70 10.33 -18.66
C PRO A 8 -3.84 8.86 -18.29
N GLY A 9 -2.90 8.33 -17.51
CA GLY A 9 -2.89 6.93 -17.11
C GLY A 9 -3.91 6.60 -16.00
N GLY A 10 -4.57 7.60 -15.41
CA GLY A 10 -5.57 7.40 -14.36
C GLY A 10 -4.94 7.01 -13.02
N THR A 11 -5.72 6.34 -12.17
CA THR A 11 -5.23 5.86 -10.88
C THR A 11 -4.55 4.49 -11.01
N LEU A 12 -3.64 4.17 -10.09
CA LEU A 12 -3.02 2.85 -10.03
C LEU A 12 -4.05 1.76 -9.70
N ALA A 13 -5.12 2.09 -8.96
CA ALA A 13 -6.25 1.18 -8.74
C ALA A 13 -6.98 0.84 -10.04
N ASP A 14 -7.27 1.84 -10.89
CA ASP A 14 -7.89 1.63 -12.21
C ASP A 14 -6.98 0.81 -13.11
N TYR A 15 -5.66 1.04 -13.05
CA TYR A 15 -4.69 0.24 -13.77
C TYR A 15 -4.78 -1.25 -13.36
N PHE A 16 -4.72 -1.55 -12.07
CA PHE A 16 -4.84 -2.93 -11.58
C PHE A 16 -6.17 -3.57 -11.97
N LEU A 17 -7.28 -2.83 -11.87
CA LEU A 17 -8.59 -3.34 -12.23
C LEU A 17 -8.70 -3.62 -13.74
N TYR A 18 -8.53 -2.60 -14.57
CA TYR A 18 -8.89 -2.65 -15.99
C TYR A 18 -7.78 -3.20 -16.91
N LYS A 19 -6.51 -3.15 -16.49
CA LYS A 19 -5.37 -3.62 -17.28
C LYS A 19 -4.84 -4.98 -16.84
N ILE A 20 -5.09 -5.37 -15.59
CA ILE A 20 -4.63 -6.66 -15.05
C ILE A 20 -5.81 -7.56 -14.75
N ARG A 21 -6.65 -7.21 -13.77
CA ARG A 21 -7.63 -8.12 -13.16
C ARG A 21 -8.78 -8.50 -14.09
N GLU A 22 -9.38 -7.54 -14.80
CA GLU A 22 -10.45 -7.79 -15.77
C GLU A 22 -9.96 -8.40 -17.10
N LYS A 23 -8.64 -8.47 -17.32
CA LYS A 23 -8.06 -9.06 -18.52
C LYS A 23 -7.86 -10.56 -18.35
N GLU A 24 -8.02 -11.32 -19.43
CA GLU A 24 -7.61 -12.72 -19.48
C GLU A 24 -6.07 -12.83 -19.43
N ASP A 25 -5.56 -13.97 -18.94
CA ASP A 25 -4.11 -14.17 -18.77
C ASP A 25 -3.30 -13.96 -20.06
N SER A 26 -3.86 -14.31 -21.23
CA SER A 26 -3.21 -14.11 -22.53
C SER A 26 -3.08 -12.66 -22.95
N ASP A 27 -3.93 -11.78 -22.41
CA ASP A 27 -4.02 -10.36 -22.77
C ASP A 27 -3.28 -9.44 -21.79
N ARG A 28 -2.79 -10.00 -20.68
CA ARG A 28 -2.07 -9.26 -19.64
C ARG A 28 -0.64 -9.00 -20.08
N SER A 29 -0.26 -7.72 -20.12
CA SER A 29 1.15 -7.36 -20.23
C SER A 29 1.90 -7.78 -18.96
N PRO A 30 3.05 -8.46 -19.08
CA PRO A 30 3.82 -8.87 -17.90
C PRO A 30 4.38 -7.64 -17.17
N ILE A 31 4.23 -7.61 -15.86
CA ILE A 31 4.71 -6.52 -15.00
C ILE A 31 6.01 -6.93 -14.32
N GLN A 32 7.11 -6.22 -14.59
CA GLN A 32 8.38 -6.49 -13.91
C GLN A 32 8.33 -5.93 -12.50
N LEU A 33 8.90 -6.66 -11.53
CA LEU A 33 9.02 -6.15 -10.16
C LEU A 33 9.80 -4.83 -10.13
N LYS A 34 10.79 -4.68 -11.02
CA LYS A 34 11.60 -3.46 -11.13
C LYS A 34 10.77 -2.22 -11.49
N ASP A 35 9.79 -2.36 -12.38
CA ASP A 35 8.89 -1.27 -12.76
C ASP A 35 8.01 -0.89 -11.56
N MET A 36 7.50 -1.88 -10.82
CA MET A 36 6.72 -1.64 -9.62
C MET A 36 7.54 -0.99 -8.49
N LEU A 37 8.80 -1.39 -8.30
CA LEU A 37 9.71 -0.73 -7.36
C LEU A 37 9.98 0.73 -7.73
N SER A 38 10.00 1.07 -9.03
CA SER A 38 10.11 2.47 -9.48
C SER A 38 8.88 3.29 -9.10
N ILE A 39 7.67 2.72 -9.20
CA ILE A 39 6.44 3.35 -8.73
C ILE A 39 6.49 3.57 -7.21
N LEU A 40 6.82 2.53 -6.45
CA LEU A 40 6.94 2.60 -4.99
C LEU A 40 7.97 3.65 -4.56
N TYR A 41 9.11 3.72 -5.27
CA TYR A 41 10.15 4.71 -5.02
C TYR A 41 9.63 6.13 -5.23
N GLN A 42 8.94 6.42 -6.34
CA GLN A 42 8.36 7.75 -6.61
C GLN A 42 7.36 8.17 -5.52
N VAL A 43 6.47 7.26 -5.09
CA VAL A 43 5.52 7.53 -3.98
C VAL A 43 6.28 7.78 -2.67
N SER A 44 7.33 7.01 -2.39
CA SER A 44 8.16 7.19 -1.17
C SER A 44 8.89 8.53 -1.15
N GLN A 45 9.26 9.09 -2.30
CA GLN A 45 9.86 10.43 -2.39
C GLN A 45 8.84 11.53 -2.09
N ALA A 46 7.60 11.38 -2.56
CA ALA A 46 6.52 12.29 -2.19
C ALA A 46 6.26 12.26 -0.67
N LEU A 47 6.21 11.07 -0.06
CA LEU A 47 6.03 10.91 1.38
C LEU A 47 7.22 11.45 2.19
N LYS A 48 8.45 11.24 1.72
CA LYS A 48 9.65 11.86 2.29
C LYS A 48 9.56 13.37 2.30
N TYR A 49 9.07 13.97 1.21
CA TYR A 49 8.87 15.41 1.14
C TYR A 49 7.84 15.87 2.18
N ILE A 50 6.68 15.22 2.27
CA ILE A 50 5.63 15.56 3.24
C ILE A 50 6.16 15.46 4.67
N HIS A 51 6.78 14.35 5.04
CA HIS A 51 7.30 14.11 6.39
C HIS A 51 8.51 15.00 6.75
N SER A 52 9.15 15.63 5.77
CA SER A 52 10.22 16.62 6.01
C SER A 52 9.69 18.02 6.35
N ARG A 53 8.38 18.24 6.22
CA ARG A 53 7.71 19.50 6.56
C ARG A 53 7.09 19.41 7.94
N LEU A 54 7.00 20.56 8.61
CA LEU A 54 6.37 20.70 9.92
C LEU A 54 5.09 21.54 9.79
N ASP A 55 4.09 21.23 10.60
CA ASP A 55 2.92 22.07 10.81
C ASP A 55 3.21 23.26 11.74
N GLU A 56 2.18 24.07 12.02
CA GLU A 56 2.27 25.24 12.90
C GLU A 56 2.62 24.88 14.37
N PHE A 57 2.46 23.62 14.76
CA PHE A 57 2.77 23.10 16.08
C PHE A 57 4.13 22.39 16.12
N GLY A 58 4.90 22.40 15.03
CA GLY A 58 6.21 21.77 14.92
C GLY A 58 6.17 20.25 14.77
N GLN A 59 5.03 19.68 14.34
CA GLN A 59 4.87 18.24 14.10
C GLN A 59 5.05 17.93 12.61
N GLU A 60 5.64 16.77 12.30
CA GLU A 60 5.78 16.32 10.91
C GLU A 60 4.43 16.15 10.23
N LEU A 61 4.30 16.66 9.00
CA LEU A 61 3.08 16.48 8.23
C LEU A 61 2.86 15.01 7.89
N THR A 62 1.59 14.62 7.86
CA THR A 62 1.14 13.28 7.46
C THR A 62 0.22 13.38 6.25
N HIS A 63 0.28 12.41 5.34
CA HIS A 63 -0.65 12.28 4.24
C HIS A 63 -1.98 11.66 4.67
N GLY A 64 -1.95 10.57 5.45
CA GLY A 64 -3.11 9.89 6.02
C GLY A 64 -4.00 9.09 5.05
N ARG A 65 -3.66 9.03 3.74
CA ARG A 65 -4.50 8.40 2.70
C ARG A 65 -3.64 7.77 1.58
N ILE A 66 -2.72 6.88 1.96
CA ILE A 66 -1.84 6.20 1.02
C ILE A 66 -2.54 4.95 0.50
N LEU A 67 -3.09 5.06 -0.71
CA LEU A 67 -3.98 4.08 -1.32
C LEU A 67 -3.74 4.06 -2.83
N THR A 68 -3.88 2.91 -3.47
CA THR A 68 -3.73 2.77 -4.93
C THR A 68 -4.63 3.72 -5.73
N ARG A 69 -5.85 4.01 -5.25
CA ARG A 69 -6.77 4.99 -5.86
C ARG A 69 -6.31 6.44 -5.75
N ASN A 70 -5.40 6.74 -4.84
CA ASN A 70 -4.83 8.08 -4.63
C ASN A 70 -3.47 8.24 -5.34
N VAL A 71 -2.98 7.20 -5.99
CA VAL A 71 -1.74 7.23 -6.76
C VAL A 71 -2.10 7.35 -8.24
N LEU A 72 -1.68 8.43 -8.88
CA LEU A 72 -1.90 8.72 -10.29
C LEU A 72 -0.67 8.35 -11.11
N ILE A 73 -0.88 7.81 -12.31
CA ILE A 73 0.19 7.43 -13.24
C ILE A 73 0.04 8.21 -14.55
N SER A 74 1.15 8.69 -15.12
CA SER A 74 1.12 9.52 -16.34
C SER A 74 0.66 8.73 -17.57
N GLU A 75 0.99 7.44 -17.64
CA GLU A 75 0.69 6.56 -18.77
C GLU A 75 0.55 5.09 -18.34
N PRO A 76 -0.09 4.23 -19.15
CA PRO A 76 -0.19 2.79 -18.85
C PRO A 76 1.12 2.00 -18.96
N ASP A 77 2.15 2.52 -19.63
CA ASP A 77 3.48 1.90 -19.66
C ASP A 77 4.23 2.23 -18.38
N LEU A 78 4.20 1.30 -17.42
CA LEU A 78 4.79 1.49 -16.09
C LEU A 78 6.30 1.72 -16.11
N LYS A 79 7.00 1.43 -17.21
CA LYS A 79 8.44 1.65 -17.37
C LYS A 79 8.82 3.11 -17.47
N LYS A 80 7.89 3.93 -17.95
CA LYS A 80 8.11 5.36 -18.24
C LYS A 80 7.18 6.26 -17.43
N CYS A 81 6.26 5.66 -16.67
CA CYS A 81 5.25 6.43 -15.97
C CYS A 81 5.87 7.29 -14.86
N GLU A 82 5.51 8.57 -14.87
CA GLU A 82 5.63 9.45 -13.73
C GLU A 82 4.46 9.18 -12.78
N VAL A 83 4.75 9.16 -11.49
CA VAL A 83 3.79 8.82 -10.45
C VAL A 83 3.58 10.02 -9.54
N LYS A 84 2.32 10.39 -9.31
CA LYS A 84 1.95 11.45 -8.37
C LYS A 84 1.04 10.91 -7.30
N LEU A 85 1.43 11.15 -6.06
CA LEU A 85 0.55 10.93 -4.91
C LEU A 85 -0.42 12.11 -4.83
N GLY A 86 -1.71 11.84 -4.98
CA GLY A 86 -2.80 12.81 -4.91
C GLY A 86 -3.63 12.66 -3.64
N ASP A 87 -4.73 13.42 -3.56
CA ASP A 87 -5.65 13.44 -2.40
C ASP A 87 -4.97 13.91 -1.10
N PHE A 88 -4.34 15.10 -1.18
CA PHE A 88 -3.78 15.82 -0.04
C PHE A 88 -4.92 16.40 0.83
N GLY A 89 -5.44 15.59 1.75
CA GLY A 89 -6.12 15.98 2.99
C GLY A 89 -7.19 17.08 2.91
N GLU A 90 -8.46 16.68 2.83
CA GLU A 90 -9.34 16.94 3.96
C GLU A 90 -9.59 15.58 4.63
N ALA A 91 -9.17 15.42 5.89
CA ALA A 91 -9.82 14.41 6.72
C ALA A 91 -11.27 14.87 6.84
N PRO A 92 -12.28 14.09 6.37
CA PRO A 92 -13.65 14.53 6.49
C PRO A 92 -13.90 14.82 7.97
N SER A 93 -14.37 16.03 8.24
CA SER A 93 -14.96 16.40 9.52
C SER A 93 -16.11 15.42 9.79
N GLY A 94 -15.79 14.34 10.50
CA GLY A 94 -16.66 13.18 10.64
C GLY A 94 -16.02 11.94 10.03
N LEU A 95 -15.60 11.02 10.89
CA LEU A 95 -15.24 9.64 10.58
C LEU A 95 -16.41 8.95 9.84
N GLU A 96 -16.51 9.13 8.53
CA GLU A 96 -16.93 8.04 7.69
C GLU A 96 -15.67 7.24 7.39
N TYR A 97 -15.32 6.36 8.34
CA TYR A 97 -14.59 5.14 8.01
C TYR A 97 -15.46 4.36 7.03
N SER A 98 -15.47 4.79 5.77
CA SER A 98 -15.91 3.93 4.70
C SER A 98 -15.13 2.64 4.86
N THR A 99 -15.85 1.52 4.85
CA THR A 99 -15.31 0.17 5.04
C THR A 99 -14.01 -0.15 4.29
N PRO A 100 -13.65 0.47 3.14
CA PRO A 100 -12.37 0.20 2.48
C PRO A 100 -11.15 0.72 3.25
N ILE A 101 -11.25 1.82 4.00
CA ILE A 101 -10.08 2.43 4.65
C ILE A 101 -9.60 1.61 5.87
N VAL A 102 -10.50 0.91 6.55
CA VAL A 102 -10.18 0.14 7.77
C VAL A 102 -9.09 -0.90 7.51
N ALA A 103 -9.08 -1.52 6.33
CA ALA A 103 -8.07 -2.52 5.96
C ALA A 103 -6.64 -1.96 5.80
N TYR A 104 -6.48 -0.63 5.78
CA TYR A 104 -5.19 0.05 5.65
C TYR A 104 -4.72 0.68 6.96
N MET A 105 -5.60 0.72 7.96
CA MET A 105 -5.33 1.46 9.19
C MET A 105 -4.44 0.66 10.15
N PRO A 106 -3.49 1.32 10.81
CA PRO A 106 -2.60 0.66 11.76
C PRO A 106 -3.32 0.30 13.07
N PRO A 107 -2.75 -0.62 13.87
CA PRO A 107 -3.34 -1.08 15.13
C PRO A 107 -3.62 0.06 16.11
N GLU A 108 -2.71 1.02 16.24
CA GLU A 108 -2.84 2.17 17.15
C GLU A 108 -3.98 3.12 16.78
N ILE A 109 -4.44 3.11 15.52
CA ILE A 109 -5.61 3.87 15.07
C ILE A 109 -6.89 3.04 15.25
N LEU A 110 -6.90 1.78 14.78
CA LEU A 110 -8.10 0.93 14.84
C LEU A 110 -8.49 0.47 16.24
N CYS A 111 -7.52 0.36 17.14
CA CYS A 111 -7.73 -0.04 18.53
C CYS A 111 -7.79 1.18 19.47
N CYS A 112 -7.70 2.40 18.94
CA CYS A 112 -7.84 3.60 19.76
C CYS A 112 -9.27 3.73 20.29
N ALA A 113 -9.40 4.03 21.58
CA ALA A 113 -10.69 4.36 22.20
C ALA A 113 -11.08 5.83 21.99
N GLU A 114 -10.12 6.68 21.58
CA GLU A 114 -10.37 8.10 21.34
C GLU A 114 -11.20 8.29 20.07
N ARG A 115 -12.11 9.27 20.12
CA ARG A 115 -12.99 9.59 18.98
C ARG A 115 -12.20 10.08 17.75
N ILE A 116 -11.06 10.73 17.97
CA ILE A 116 -10.18 11.27 16.94
C ILE A 116 -8.75 10.89 17.33
N PRO A 117 -8.24 9.74 16.85
CA PRO A 117 -6.88 9.32 17.17
C PRO A 117 -5.85 10.26 16.50
N PRO A 118 -4.71 10.53 17.15
CA PRO A 118 -3.70 11.42 16.59
C PRO A 118 -3.09 10.80 15.33
N HIS A 119 -3.16 11.52 14.21
CA HIS A 119 -2.43 11.16 13.00
C HIS A 119 -0.95 11.46 13.18
N ARG A 120 -0.10 10.43 13.06
CA ARG A 120 1.35 10.54 13.18
C ARG A 120 2.04 9.98 11.93
N PRO A 121 3.28 10.40 11.62
CA PRO A 121 4.02 9.92 10.45
C PRO A 121 4.15 8.39 10.39
N GLU A 122 4.19 7.71 11.52
CA GLU A 122 4.24 6.25 11.60
C GLU A 122 3.00 5.58 10.99
N ASN A 123 1.84 6.26 11.00
CA ASN A 123 0.61 5.74 10.40
C ASN A 123 0.74 5.67 8.88
N ASP A 124 1.37 6.67 8.27
CA ASP A 124 1.66 6.67 6.83
C ASP A 124 2.62 5.54 6.46
N VAL A 125 3.59 5.24 7.32
CA VAL A 125 4.51 4.12 7.10
C VAL A 125 3.75 2.79 7.07
N TRP A 126 2.80 2.58 7.98
CA TRP A 126 1.96 1.39 7.96
C TRP A 126 1.11 1.30 6.68
N MET A 127 0.41 2.39 6.33
CA MET A 127 -0.41 2.43 5.11
C MET A 127 0.45 2.18 3.87
N PHE A 128 1.68 2.68 3.84
CA PHE A 128 2.64 2.41 2.78
C PHE A 128 3.05 0.92 2.74
N GLY A 129 3.21 0.26 3.88
CA GLY A 129 3.42 -1.20 3.94
C GLY A 129 2.27 -1.98 3.28
N VAL A 130 1.02 -1.64 3.59
CA VAL A 130 -0.17 -2.23 2.95
C VAL A 130 -0.20 -1.91 1.44
N PHE A 131 0.14 -0.67 1.06
CA PHE A 131 0.23 -0.24 -0.33
C PHE A 131 1.30 -1.00 -1.13
N ILE A 132 2.49 -1.26 -0.55
CA ILE A 132 3.49 -2.12 -1.18
C ILE A 132 2.90 -3.50 -1.43
N TRP A 133 2.22 -4.10 -0.44
CA TRP A 133 1.60 -5.41 -0.60
C TRP A 133 0.55 -5.44 -1.71
N GLU A 134 -0.32 -4.42 -1.82
CA GLU A 134 -1.26 -4.29 -2.94
C GLU A 134 -0.53 -4.23 -4.29
N CYS A 135 0.57 -3.46 -4.36
CA CYS A 135 1.37 -3.35 -5.57
C CYS A 135 2.01 -4.69 -5.96
N LEU A 136 2.51 -5.46 -4.99
CA LEU A 136 3.11 -6.79 -5.22
C LEU A 136 2.08 -7.85 -5.63
N THR A 137 0.83 -7.67 -5.24
CA THR A 137 -0.29 -8.56 -5.57
C THR A 137 -1.09 -8.11 -6.79
N LEU A 138 -0.70 -6.99 -7.40
CA LEU A 138 -1.38 -6.32 -8.50
C LEU A 138 -2.87 -6.05 -8.19
N GLY A 139 -3.11 -5.46 -7.02
CA GLY A 139 -4.43 -4.97 -6.60
C GLY A 139 -5.30 -6.00 -5.89
N ALA A 140 -4.71 -6.98 -5.18
CA ALA A 140 -5.50 -7.78 -4.25
C ALA A 140 -5.99 -6.90 -3.10
N GLN A 141 -7.18 -7.22 -2.58
CA GLN A 141 -7.79 -6.45 -1.49
C GLN A 141 -7.17 -6.87 -0.14
N PRO A 142 -6.60 -5.93 0.64
CA PRO A 142 -6.06 -6.26 1.95
C PRO A 142 -7.19 -6.75 2.87
N HIS A 143 -6.90 -7.82 3.61
CA HIS A 143 -7.86 -8.44 4.54
C HIS A 143 -9.22 -8.77 3.90
N PHE A 144 -9.21 -9.25 2.65
CA PHE A 144 -10.42 -9.54 1.89
C PHE A 144 -11.49 -10.32 2.69
N ARG A 145 -12.70 -9.75 2.75
CA ARG A 145 -13.88 -10.28 3.49
C ARG A 145 -13.66 -10.53 4.99
N LYS A 146 -12.62 -9.96 5.60
CA LYS A 146 -12.46 -9.99 7.06
C LYS A 146 -13.28 -8.88 7.72
N SER A 147 -13.88 -9.20 8.86
CA SER A 147 -14.46 -8.20 9.75
C SER A 147 -13.38 -7.31 10.38
N VAL A 148 -13.77 -6.17 10.96
CA VAL A 148 -12.84 -5.31 11.70
C VAL A 148 -12.18 -6.08 12.84
N GLU A 149 -12.94 -6.93 13.53
CA GLU A 149 -12.47 -7.79 14.61
C GLU A 149 -11.43 -8.81 14.10
N ASP A 150 -11.63 -9.38 12.91
CA ASP A 150 -10.68 -10.33 12.32
C ASP A 150 -9.40 -9.65 11.81
N ILE A 151 -9.51 -8.41 11.32
CA ILE A 151 -8.35 -7.56 11.02
C ILE A 151 -7.54 -7.31 12.30
N LYS A 152 -8.21 -6.88 13.39
CA LYS A 152 -7.57 -6.66 14.69
C LYS A 152 -6.86 -7.89 15.23
N LYS A 153 -7.45 -9.08 15.09
CA LYS A 153 -6.79 -10.35 15.45
C LYS A 153 -5.57 -10.63 14.57
N SER A 154 -5.64 -10.31 13.28
CA SER A 154 -4.56 -10.53 12.32
C SER A 154 -3.30 -9.75 12.66
N PHE A 155 -3.40 -8.62 13.37
CA PHE A 155 -2.22 -7.86 13.81
C PHE A 155 -1.26 -8.63 14.71
N ARG A 156 -1.68 -9.75 15.33
CA ARG A 156 -0.80 -10.61 16.13
C ARG A 156 -0.04 -11.64 15.30
N LEU A 157 -0.38 -11.80 14.03
CA LEU A 157 0.28 -12.74 13.12
C LEU A 157 1.61 -12.14 12.61
N PRO A 158 2.62 -12.97 12.30
CA PRO A 158 3.90 -12.49 11.77
C PRO A 158 3.76 -11.70 10.46
N ASP A 159 2.78 -12.05 9.63
CA ASP A 159 2.47 -11.42 8.35
C ASP A 159 1.38 -10.33 8.45
N ARG A 160 0.93 -10.03 9.68
CA ARG A 160 -0.21 -9.16 10.00
C ARG A 160 -1.51 -9.53 9.28
N GLY A 161 -1.61 -10.74 8.72
CA GLY A 161 -2.75 -11.20 7.91
C GLY A 161 -2.71 -10.80 6.43
N LEU A 162 -1.55 -10.38 5.92
CA LEU A 162 -1.25 -10.13 4.50
C LEU A 162 -0.20 -11.15 4.02
N SER A 163 -0.61 -12.17 3.27
CA SER A 163 0.30 -13.23 2.83
C SER A 163 1.38 -12.73 1.86
N CYS A 164 2.63 -13.18 2.04
CA CYS A 164 3.72 -12.90 1.10
C CYS A 164 3.42 -13.52 -0.28
N PRO A 165 3.46 -12.75 -1.39
CA PRO A 165 3.27 -13.30 -2.74
C PRO A 165 4.37 -14.33 -3.10
N PRO A 166 4.05 -15.44 -3.78
CA PRO A 166 5.00 -16.53 -4.04
C PRO A 166 6.31 -16.15 -4.75
N THR A 167 6.29 -15.12 -5.59
CA THR A 167 7.47 -14.64 -6.35
C THR A 167 8.14 -13.41 -5.73
N CYS A 168 7.71 -12.99 -4.54
CA CYS A 168 8.27 -11.82 -3.86
C CYS A 168 9.65 -12.12 -3.26
N PRO A 169 10.71 -11.36 -3.60
CA PRO A 169 12.01 -11.51 -2.95
C PRO A 169 11.92 -11.19 -1.45
N LEU A 170 12.67 -11.95 -0.64
CA LEU A 170 12.65 -11.79 0.81
C LEU A 170 13.03 -10.38 1.26
N ASP A 171 13.98 -9.72 0.58
CA ASP A 171 14.41 -8.35 0.92
C ASP A 171 13.28 -7.33 0.71
N VAL A 172 12.44 -7.54 -0.32
CA VAL A 172 11.25 -6.72 -0.58
C VAL A 172 10.18 -7.00 0.47
N TRP A 173 9.96 -8.28 0.81
CA TRP A 173 9.02 -8.66 1.86
C TRP A 173 9.42 -8.13 3.24
N THR A 174 10.72 -8.10 3.53
CA THR A 174 11.27 -7.54 4.77
C THR A 174 10.93 -6.07 4.89
N LEU A 175 11.01 -5.28 3.81
CA LEU A 175 10.56 -3.89 3.82
C LEU A 175 9.07 -3.76 4.16
N VAL A 176 8.22 -4.65 3.63
CA VAL A 176 6.78 -4.66 3.97
C VAL A 176 6.59 -4.91 5.47
N ILE A 177 7.22 -5.94 6.02
CA ILE A 177 7.08 -6.30 7.44
C ILE A 177 7.65 -5.21 8.36
N ASP A 178 8.75 -4.57 7.99
CA ASP A 178 9.31 -3.45 8.75
C ASP A 178 8.34 -2.25 8.79
N CYS A 179 7.68 -1.94 7.67
CA CYS A 179 6.62 -0.94 7.64
C CYS A 179 5.41 -1.31 8.52
N LEU A 180 5.11 -2.61 8.65
CA LEU A 180 4.02 -3.17 9.45
C LEU A 180 4.43 -3.57 10.88
N SER A 181 5.54 -3.03 11.37
CA SER A 181 6.05 -3.26 12.73
C SER A 181 5.44 -2.29 13.74
N ASP A 182 5.88 -2.36 15.00
CA ASP A 182 5.44 -1.42 16.04
C ASP A 182 5.86 0.02 15.68
N PRO A 183 5.05 1.06 15.99
CA PRO A 183 5.26 2.42 15.47
C PRO A 183 6.70 2.95 15.61
N HIS A 184 7.32 2.74 16.77
CA HIS A 184 8.64 3.27 17.11
C HIS A 184 9.82 2.56 16.40
N VAL A 185 9.60 1.39 15.80
CA VAL A 185 10.63 0.66 15.04
C VAL A 185 10.40 0.75 13.53
N ARG A 186 9.27 1.30 13.08
CA ARG A 186 8.98 1.47 11.65
C ARG A 186 10.06 2.35 10.98
N PRO A 187 10.50 2.02 9.76
CA PRO A 187 11.44 2.85 9.03
C PRO A 187 10.80 4.19 8.68
N ARG A 188 11.58 5.27 8.67
CA ARG A 188 11.08 6.62 8.37
C ARG A 188 11.33 6.99 6.91
N PHE A 189 10.44 7.80 6.33
CA PHE A 189 10.66 8.35 4.99
C PHE A 189 11.73 9.45 5.00
N ALA A 190 11.65 10.38 5.96
CA ALA A 190 12.55 11.53 6.12
C ALA A 190 13.72 11.24 7.09
N SER A 191 14.35 10.06 7.01
CA SER A 191 15.58 9.78 7.76
C SER A 191 16.83 10.18 6.95
N THR A 192 17.86 10.66 7.64
CA THR A 192 19.20 10.89 7.05
C THR A 192 20.06 9.62 7.01
N THR A 193 19.57 8.51 7.57
CA THR A 193 20.27 7.22 7.57
C THR A 193 19.98 6.42 6.30
N ASN A 194 20.87 5.47 5.97
CA ASN A 194 20.65 4.54 4.87
C ASN A 194 19.46 3.58 5.10
N ALA A 195 18.87 3.56 6.29
CA ALA A 195 17.70 2.76 6.61
C ALA A 195 16.36 3.40 6.16
N SER A 196 16.38 4.58 5.53
CA SER A 196 15.16 5.23 5.06
C SER A 196 14.44 4.40 3.98
N ILE A 197 13.10 4.47 3.95
CA ILE A 197 12.29 3.74 2.96
C ILE A 197 12.73 4.03 1.51
N PRO A 198 12.94 5.30 1.09
CA PRO A 198 13.37 5.56 -0.28
C PRO A 198 14.77 5.02 -0.61
N THR A 199 15.71 5.06 0.35
CA THR A 199 17.04 4.47 0.16
C THR A 199 16.94 2.96 -0.06
N ARG A 200 16.18 2.26 0.80
CA ARG A 200 15.96 0.81 0.67
C ARG A 200 15.30 0.44 -0.65
N LEU A 201 14.28 1.19 -1.09
CA LEU A 201 13.64 0.97 -2.38
C LEU A 201 14.60 1.18 -3.56
N SER A 202 15.48 2.18 -3.46
CA SER A 202 16.53 2.41 -4.46
C SER A 202 17.50 1.22 -4.49
N GLU A 203 18.00 0.75 -3.36
CA GLU A 203 18.89 -0.41 -3.26
C GLU A 203 18.23 -1.67 -3.83
N LEU A 204 16.98 -1.95 -3.43
CA LEU A 204 16.18 -3.06 -3.95
C LEU A 204 16.08 -3.01 -5.48
N HIS A 205 15.80 -1.84 -6.05
CA HIS A 205 15.71 -1.64 -7.50
C HIS A 205 17.02 -1.96 -8.25
N HIS A 206 18.18 -1.82 -7.61
CA HIS A 206 19.48 -2.17 -8.18
C HIS A 206 19.79 -3.67 -8.09
N ILE A 207 19.33 -4.35 -7.03
CA ILE A 207 19.68 -5.77 -6.79
C ILE A 207 18.67 -6.76 -7.36
N VAL A 208 17.40 -6.37 -7.57
CA VAL A 208 16.40 -7.30 -8.11
C VAL A 208 16.69 -7.66 -9.56
N SER A 209 16.48 -8.93 -9.89
CA SER A 209 16.62 -9.42 -11.26
C SER A 209 15.61 -8.75 -12.21
N PRO A 210 16.04 -8.24 -13.38
CA PRO A 210 15.12 -7.78 -14.41
C PRO A 210 14.17 -8.87 -14.92
N ALA A 211 14.51 -10.15 -14.74
CA ALA A 211 13.68 -11.27 -15.16
C ALA A 211 12.56 -11.63 -14.17
N LEU A 212 12.41 -10.88 -13.07
CA LEU A 212 11.39 -11.16 -12.08
C LEU A 212 10.09 -10.40 -12.39
N PHE A 213 9.00 -11.16 -12.52
CA PHE A 213 7.69 -10.65 -12.85
C PHE A 213 6.69 -10.86 -11.71
N LEU A 214 5.76 -9.92 -11.60
CA LEU A 214 4.62 -9.99 -10.69
C LEU A 214 3.42 -10.62 -11.39
N TYR A 215 2.59 -11.31 -10.61
CA TYR A 215 1.37 -11.94 -11.07
C TYR A 215 0.22 -11.56 -10.14
N PRO A 216 -1.00 -11.38 -10.67
CA PRO A 216 -2.13 -11.01 -9.85
C PRO A 216 -2.45 -12.14 -8.88
N ILE A 217 -2.47 -11.81 -7.60
CA ILE A 217 -2.83 -12.76 -6.55
C ILE A 217 -4.34 -12.67 -6.33
N PRO A 218 -5.08 -13.80 -6.37
CA PRO A 218 -6.52 -13.78 -6.16
C PRO A 218 -6.88 -13.34 -4.75
N ASN A 219 -8.04 -12.69 -4.63
CA ASN A 219 -8.65 -12.47 -3.32
C ASN A 219 -9.16 -13.81 -2.80
N GLN A 220 -8.54 -14.32 -1.74
CA GLN A 220 -8.94 -15.56 -1.08
C GLN A 220 -9.57 -15.24 0.28
N SER A 221 -10.82 -15.66 0.48
CA SER A 221 -11.38 -15.71 1.83
C SER A 221 -11.01 -17.05 2.45
N VAL A 222 -10.02 -17.07 3.34
CA VAL A 222 -9.77 -18.24 4.18
C VAL A 222 -10.87 -18.29 5.25
N CYS A 223 -12.03 -18.87 4.96
CA CYS A 223 -12.95 -19.27 6.03
C CYS A 223 -12.47 -20.61 6.58
N THR A 224 -12.05 -20.63 7.84
CA THR A 224 -11.76 -21.87 8.58
C THR A 224 -13.00 -22.44 9.27
N CYS A 225 -14.17 -21.94 8.92
CA CYS A 225 -15.44 -22.30 9.53
C CYS A 225 -15.98 -23.61 8.92
N THR A 226 -16.10 -24.68 9.72
CA THR A 226 -16.71 -25.96 9.31
C THR A 226 -18.19 -25.83 8.92
N GLU A 227 -18.86 -24.74 9.33
CA GLU A 227 -20.30 -24.55 9.15
C GLU A 227 -20.71 -24.02 7.76
N HIS A 228 -19.83 -23.39 6.99
CA HIS A 228 -20.24 -22.69 5.75
C HIS A 228 -19.96 -23.42 4.43
N HIS A 229 -19.35 -24.62 4.43
CA HIS A 229 -19.00 -25.35 3.19
C HIS A 229 -18.44 -24.46 2.05
N CYS A 230 -17.68 -23.41 2.39
CA CYS A 230 -17.19 -22.47 1.40
C CYS A 230 -16.13 -23.15 0.53
N GLN A 231 -16.49 -23.50 -0.70
CA GLN A 231 -15.51 -23.66 -1.76
C GLN A 231 -14.87 -22.29 -1.95
N SER A 232 -13.60 -22.15 -1.61
CA SER A 232 -12.83 -20.93 -1.81
C SER A 232 -12.70 -20.67 -3.32
N ILE A 233 -13.64 -19.93 -3.90
CA ILE A 233 -13.56 -19.50 -5.30
C ILE A 233 -12.65 -18.26 -5.32
N PRO A 234 -11.49 -18.33 -6.02
CA PRO A 234 -10.62 -17.17 -6.19
C PRO A 234 -11.38 -16.03 -6.87
N GLN A 235 -11.32 -14.81 -6.30
CA GLN A 235 -11.85 -13.61 -6.96
C GLN A 235 -10.69 -12.74 -7.47
N TYR A 236 -10.49 -12.80 -8.78
CA TYR A 236 -9.55 -11.95 -9.52
C TYR A 236 -10.21 -10.65 -9.95
#